data_AF-A0A0N4YDI1-F1
#
_entry.id   AF-A0A0N4YDI1-F1
#
_cell.length_a   1.000
_cell.length_b   1.000
_cell.length_c   1.000
_cell.angle_alpha   90.00
_cell.angle_beta   90.00
_cell.angle_gamma   90.00
#
_symmetry.space_group_name_H-M   'P 1'
#
loop_
_entity.id
_entity.type
_entity.pdbx_description
1 polymer ?
#
loop_
_entity_poly.entity_id
_entity_poly.type
_entity_poly.pdbx_seq_one_letter_code
_entity_poly.pdbx_strand_id
1 'polypeptide(L)'
;MQLRTLFSLPTLLIALKEMSPSFWSSLMEQPLRHEDKPVLTRLEDIENVITDHLQTLSDLRSTLRDIRVKLQIEQEEETTMFEEEMRQKLSHIEDLLKDQNLRTEGEMIPEKDNEKKIILDNAEYLEGALSEDPIEESAEETEQEQDTEEEETQRRSPSVEQRRSPSEAQRRSPPVEQRRAPPEAQRRNPPPEVHGAARIELEIRCLQQALRDFDAILQQLQEESVCPPRRFHRGRFLREEERYMKCAFCGEMGTHYSDSCIFVRYAVDRRRMIDESAKCAMCLEYSCQRQEFCSKYRARCFHCREFGHHSALCEFPERSDATRARITEVRNRRHNCATRMDELRRELARL
;
A
#
# COMPACT_ATOMS: atom_id res chain seq x y z
N MET A 1 -19.42 -25.48 -31.18
CA MET A 1 -20.58 -25.79 -32.04
C MET A 1 -21.11 -24.46 -32.58
N GLN A 2 -21.17 -24.26 -33.89
CA GLN A 2 -21.57 -22.96 -34.46
C GLN A 2 -23.10 -22.79 -34.37
N LEU A 3 -23.59 -21.60 -34.00
CA LEU A 3 -25.03 -21.31 -33.90
C LEU A 3 -25.80 -21.67 -35.18
N ARG A 4 -25.18 -21.53 -36.35
CA ARG A 4 -25.76 -21.95 -37.64
C ARG A 4 -26.11 -23.43 -37.69
N THR A 5 -25.34 -24.29 -37.03
CA THR A 5 -25.57 -25.75 -36.98
C THR A 5 -26.78 -26.10 -36.11
N LEU A 6 -27.12 -25.27 -35.11
CA LEU A 6 -28.27 -25.48 -34.22
C LEU A 6 -29.59 -25.11 -34.90
N PHE A 7 -29.61 -24.09 -35.76
CA PHE A 7 -30.82 -23.66 -36.46
C PHE A 7 -31.11 -24.47 -37.75
N SER A 8 -30.11 -25.10 -38.36
CA SER A 8 -30.30 -25.92 -39.56
C SER A 8 -30.68 -27.37 -39.26
N LEU A 9 -30.35 -27.87 -38.08
CA LEU A 9 -30.59 -29.26 -37.68
C LEU A 9 -32.08 -29.66 -37.70
N PRO A 10 -33.02 -28.86 -37.16
CA PRO A 10 -34.44 -29.20 -37.22
C PRO A 10 -34.95 -29.34 -38.65
N THR A 11 -34.56 -28.42 -39.54
CA THR A 11 -34.95 -28.43 -40.96
C THR A 11 -34.42 -29.67 -41.67
N LEU A 12 -33.18 -30.08 -41.38
CA LEU A 12 -32.57 -31.29 -41.94
C LEU A 12 -33.27 -32.55 -41.43
N LEU A 13 -33.58 -32.64 -40.13
CA LEU A 13 -34.31 -33.77 -39.55
C LEU A 13 -35.73 -33.89 -40.10
N ILE A 14 -36.41 -32.77 -40.34
CA ILE A 14 -37.72 -32.74 -40.99
C ILE A 14 -37.61 -33.20 -42.45
N ALA A 15 -36.62 -32.71 -43.19
CA ALA A 15 -36.40 -33.10 -44.58
C ALA A 15 -36.06 -34.59 -44.73
N LEU A 16 -35.30 -35.15 -43.77
CA LEU A 16 -34.97 -36.58 -43.69
C LEU A 16 -36.11 -37.44 -43.14
N LYS A 17 -37.24 -36.85 -42.74
CA LYS A 17 -38.39 -37.51 -42.10
C LYS A 17 -38.08 -38.19 -40.76
N GLU A 18 -36.97 -37.83 -40.14
CA GLU A 18 -36.59 -38.27 -38.79
C GLU A 18 -37.38 -37.52 -37.71
N MET A 19 -38.01 -36.39 -38.07
CA MET A 19 -38.83 -35.58 -37.19
C MET A 19 -40.03 -35.00 -37.95
N SER A 20 -41.22 -34.97 -37.33
CA SER A 20 -42.38 -34.30 -37.95
C SER A 20 -42.37 -32.79 -37.67
N PRO A 21 -42.91 -31.96 -38.59
CA PRO A 21 -43.06 -30.53 -38.36
C PRO A 21 -43.91 -30.21 -37.12
N SER A 22 -44.98 -30.97 -36.89
CA SER A 22 -45.87 -30.78 -35.73
C SER A 22 -45.18 -31.10 -34.41
N PHE A 23 -44.31 -32.11 -34.38
CA PHE A 23 -43.52 -32.45 -33.20
C PHE A 23 -42.52 -31.33 -32.87
N TRP A 24 -41.84 -30.77 -33.88
CA TRP A 24 -40.95 -29.63 -33.68
C TRP A 24 -41.70 -28.39 -33.16
N SER A 25 -42.84 -28.05 -33.76
CA SER A 25 -43.68 -26.95 -33.26
C SER A 25 -44.07 -27.17 -31.80
N SER A 26 -44.50 -28.39 -31.44
CA SER A 26 -44.84 -28.71 -30.05
C SER A 26 -43.64 -28.64 -29.10
N LEU A 27 -42.45 -29.02 -29.55
CA LEU A 27 -41.21 -28.90 -28.76
C LEU A 27 -40.81 -27.44 -28.54
N MET A 28 -40.97 -26.58 -29.55
CA MET A 28 -40.67 -25.15 -29.47
C MET A 28 -41.69 -24.37 -28.65
N GLU A 29 -42.91 -24.87 -28.52
CA GLU A 29 -43.95 -24.32 -27.64
C GLU A 29 -43.76 -24.69 -26.16
N GLN A 30 -42.88 -25.66 -25.85
CA GLN A 30 -42.58 -26.01 -24.47
C GLN A 30 -41.72 -24.91 -23.80
N PRO A 31 -42.07 -24.47 -22.58
CA PRO A 31 -41.26 -23.53 -21.84
C PRO A 31 -39.86 -24.10 -21.60
N LEU A 32 -38.84 -23.47 -22.19
CA LEU A 32 -37.46 -23.84 -21.92
C LEU A 32 -37.16 -23.54 -20.45
N ARG A 33 -36.55 -24.51 -19.75
CA ARG A 33 -36.14 -24.35 -18.36
C ARG A 33 -34.62 -24.48 -18.26
N HIS A 34 -34.01 -23.60 -17.48
CA HIS A 34 -32.61 -23.70 -17.08
C HIS A 34 -32.57 -23.63 -15.55
N GLU A 35 -32.05 -24.69 -14.91
CA GLU A 35 -31.99 -24.80 -13.43
C GLU A 35 -33.33 -24.50 -12.75
N ASP A 36 -34.40 -25.15 -13.23
CA ASP A 36 -35.80 -25.00 -12.79
C ASP A 36 -36.47 -23.64 -13.04
N LYS A 37 -35.74 -22.64 -13.57
CA LYS A 37 -36.29 -21.33 -13.94
C LYS A 37 -36.73 -21.31 -15.40
N PRO A 38 -37.91 -20.74 -15.71
CA PRO A 38 -38.33 -20.57 -17.09
C PRO A 38 -37.39 -19.56 -17.78
N VAL A 39 -36.88 -19.95 -18.94
CA VAL A 39 -36.11 -19.08 -19.83
C VAL A 39 -37.10 -18.21 -20.59
N LEU A 40 -36.85 -16.90 -20.63
CA LEU A 40 -37.64 -15.96 -21.40
C LEU A 40 -37.39 -16.22 -22.90
N THR A 41 -38.43 -16.67 -23.60
CA THR A 41 -38.36 -16.97 -25.04
C THR A 41 -39.17 -15.99 -25.88
N ARG A 42 -40.13 -15.29 -25.28
CA ARG A 42 -40.96 -14.30 -25.95
C ARG A 42 -40.19 -12.99 -26.09
N LEU A 43 -40.15 -12.45 -27.31
CA LEU A 43 -39.43 -11.23 -27.62
C LEU A 43 -39.94 -10.05 -26.77
N GLU A 44 -41.25 -9.93 -26.60
CA GLU A 44 -41.86 -8.86 -25.79
C GLU A 44 -41.36 -8.89 -24.33
N ASP A 45 -41.27 -10.08 -23.72
CA ASP A 45 -40.82 -10.22 -22.34
C ASP A 45 -39.31 -9.94 -22.20
N ILE A 46 -38.52 -10.33 -23.21
CA ILE A 46 -37.09 -10.01 -23.28
C ILE A 46 -36.88 -8.50 -23.39
N GLU A 47 -37.64 -7.82 -24.26
CA GLU A 47 -37.57 -6.36 -24.44
C GLU A 47 -37.96 -5.61 -23.17
N ASN A 48 -38.98 -6.08 -22.44
CA ASN A 48 -39.37 -5.52 -21.15
C ASN A 48 -38.24 -5.66 -20.12
N VAL A 49 -37.66 -6.85 -20.00
CA VAL A 49 -36.53 -7.11 -19.07
C VAL A 49 -35.29 -6.30 -19.44
N ILE A 50 -34.99 -6.14 -20.72
CA ILE A 50 -33.90 -5.28 -21.19
C ILE A 50 -34.18 -3.83 -20.81
N THR A 51 -35.40 -3.33 -21.05
CA THR A 51 -35.82 -1.98 -20.67
C THR A 51 -35.66 -1.75 -19.17
N ASP A 52 -36.13 -2.67 -18.34
CA ASP A 52 -36.02 -2.60 -16.88
C ASP A 52 -34.55 -2.59 -16.41
N HIS A 53 -33.71 -3.43 -17.02
CA HIS A 53 -32.27 -3.45 -16.73
C HIS A 53 -31.58 -2.15 -17.16
N LEU A 54 -31.92 -1.61 -18.34
CA LEU A 54 -31.38 -0.33 -18.80
C LEU A 54 -31.81 0.83 -17.89
N GLN A 55 -33.05 0.84 -17.42
CA GLN A 55 -33.54 1.82 -16.45
C GLN A 55 -32.77 1.69 -15.13
N THR A 56 -32.61 0.48 -14.61
CA THR A 56 -31.84 0.21 -13.38
C THR A 56 -30.39 0.69 -13.52
N LEU A 57 -29.74 0.45 -14.67
CA LEU A 57 -28.39 0.94 -14.94
C LEU A 57 -28.33 2.47 -15.03
N SER A 58 -29.35 3.11 -15.61
CA SER A 58 -29.46 4.57 -15.65
C SER A 58 -29.58 5.16 -14.24
N ASP A 59 -30.40 4.56 -13.39
CA ASP A 59 -30.59 4.98 -11.99
C ASP A 59 -29.30 4.81 -11.20
N LEU A 60 -28.61 3.66 -11.33
CA LEU A 60 -27.30 3.44 -10.72
C LEU A 60 -26.27 4.47 -11.20
N ARG A 61 -26.22 4.78 -12.50
CA ARG A 61 -25.35 5.82 -13.04
C ARG A 61 -25.65 7.20 -12.45
N SER A 62 -26.94 7.53 -12.24
CA SER A 62 -27.34 8.77 -11.57
C SER A 62 -26.84 8.79 -10.13
N THR A 63 -27.06 7.72 -9.36
CA THR A 63 -26.60 7.66 -7.97
C THR A 63 -25.07 7.77 -7.85
N LEU A 64 -24.31 7.18 -8.78
CA LEU A 64 -22.85 7.33 -8.82
C LEU A 64 -22.42 8.76 -9.14
N ARG A 65 -23.15 9.47 -10.01
CA ARG A 65 -22.90 10.88 -10.28
C ARG A 65 -23.15 11.72 -9.03
N ASP A 66 -24.25 11.47 -8.32
CA ASP A 66 -24.58 12.20 -7.08
C ASP A 66 -23.53 11.97 -5.99
N ILE A 67 -23.03 10.73 -5.85
CA ILE A 67 -21.96 10.41 -4.90
C ILE A 67 -20.66 11.15 -5.27
N ARG A 68 -20.28 11.22 -6.56
CA ARG A 68 -19.10 11.96 -7.00
C ARG A 68 -19.21 13.46 -6.69
N VAL A 69 -20.37 14.06 -6.95
CA VAL A 69 -20.61 15.48 -6.62
C VAL A 69 -20.50 15.71 -5.11
N LYS A 70 -21.08 14.83 -4.28
CA LYS A 70 -20.96 14.94 -2.82
C LYS A 70 -19.52 14.83 -2.32
N LEU A 71 -18.75 13.87 -2.83
CA LEU A 71 -17.34 13.73 -2.47
C LEU A 71 -16.51 14.95 -2.86
N GLN A 72 -16.81 15.55 -4.02
CA GLN A 72 -16.14 16.78 -4.43
C GLN A 72 -16.47 17.95 -3.50
N ILE A 73 -17.73 18.12 -3.12
CA ILE A 73 -18.16 19.16 -2.16
C ILE A 73 -17.47 18.94 -0.79
N GLU A 74 -17.48 17.72 -0.26
CA GLU A 74 -16.80 17.39 1.01
C GLU A 74 -15.30 17.70 0.94
N GLN A 75 -14.64 17.38 -0.18
CA GLN A 75 -13.23 17.70 -0.40
C GLN A 75 -12.98 19.22 -0.43
N GLU A 76 -13.83 19.98 -1.13
CA GLU A 76 -13.75 21.45 -1.17
C GLU A 76 -13.98 22.06 0.24
N GLU A 77 -14.95 21.55 1.00
CA GLU A 77 -15.18 21.93 2.40
C GLU A 77 -13.97 21.62 3.29
N GLU A 78 -13.37 20.44 3.18
CA GLU A 78 -12.17 20.08 3.95
C GLU A 78 -10.98 20.99 3.61
N THR A 79 -10.75 21.28 2.32
CA THR A 79 -9.66 22.18 1.90
C THR A 79 -9.86 23.61 2.42
N THR A 80 -11.07 24.15 2.32
CA THR A 80 -11.37 25.50 2.83
C THR A 80 -11.29 25.60 4.34
N MET A 81 -11.75 24.58 5.09
CA MET A 81 -11.58 24.53 6.54
C MET A 81 -10.09 24.48 6.94
N PHE A 82 -9.29 23.69 6.24
CA PHE A 82 -7.86 23.60 6.50
C PHE A 82 -7.13 24.93 6.21
N GLU A 83 -7.45 25.59 5.09
CA GLU A 83 -6.89 26.90 4.75
C GLU A 83 -7.24 27.96 5.80
N GLU A 84 -8.48 27.97 6.29
CA GLU A 84 -8.94 28.89 7.33
C GLU A 84 -8.24 28.61 8.67
N GLU A 85 -8.09 27.34 9.06
CA GLU A 85 -7.32 26.97 10.26
C GLU A 85 -5.87 27.44 10.15
N MET A 86 -5.21 27.19 9.01
CA MET A 86 -3.85 27.64 8.74
C MET A 86 -3.72 29.16 8.84
N ARG A 87 -4.66 29.91 8.25
CA ARG A 87 -4.70 31.38 8.33
C ARG A 87 -4.84 31.86 9.77
N GLN A 88 -5.69 31.23 10.57
CA GLN A 88 -5.86 31.55 11.99
C GLN A 88 -4.58 31.27 12.80
N LYS A 89 -3.91 30.13 12.56
CA LYS A 89 -2.64 29.82 13.23
C LYS A 89 -1.53 30.80 12.86
N LEU A 90 -1.43 31.19 11.59
CA LEU A 90 -0.45 32.17 11.13
C LEU A 90 -0.70 33.56 11.74
N SER A 91 -1.97 34.01 11.78
CA SER A 91 -2.34 35.26 12.47
C SER A 91 -1.95 35.23 13.95
N HIS A 92 -2.17 34.10 14.63
CA HIS A 92 -1.80 33.95 16.03
C HIS A 92 -0.27 34.04 16.24
N ILE A 93 0.52 33.45 15.35
CA ILE A 93 1.99 33.55 15.38
C ILE A 93 2.43 35.01 15.17
N GLU A 94 1.81 35.71 14.21
CA GLU A 94 2.10 37.13 13.96
C GLU A 94 1.84 38.00 15.20
N ASP A 95 0.73 37.76 15.90
CA ASP A 95 0.40 38.48 17.14
C ASP A 95 1.41 38.19 18.26
N LEU A 96 1.82 36.93 18.43
CA LEU A 96 2.85 36.56 19.41
C LEU A 96 4.21 37.22 19.12
N LEU A 97 4.57 37.34 17.84
CA LEU A 97 5.82 38.01 17.44
C LEU A 97 5.75 39.53 17.70
N LYS A 98 4.61 40.17 17.44
CA LYS A 98 4.40 41.59 17.78
C LYS A 98 4.50 41.83 19.29
N ASP A 99 3.91 40.96 20.09
CA ASP A 99 3.96 41.04 21.55
C ASP A 99 5.37 40.86 22.12
N GLN A 100 6.18 39.96 21.53
CA GLN A 100 7.59 39.82 21.92
C GLN A 100 8.41 41.06 21.56
N ASN A 101 8.21 41.62 20.36
CA ASN A 101 8.98 42.79 19.92
C ASN A 101 8.75 44.00 20.83
N LEU A 102 7.50 44.22 21.28
CA LEU A 102 7.14 45.27 22.25
C LEU A 102 7.78 45.09 23.63
N ARG A 103 8.15 43.86 24.03
CA ARG A 103 8.83 43.61 25.31
C ARG A 103 10.33 43.88 25.23
N THR A 104 10.96 43.62 24.09
CA THR A 104 12.41 43.87 23.88
C THR A 104 12.78 45.35 23.79
N GLU A 105 11.84 46.23 23.42
CA GLU A 105 12.08 47.68 23.40
C GLU A 105 11.94 48.35 24.79
N GLY A 106 11.51 47.62 25.83
CA GLY A 106 11.28 48.15 27.18
C GLY A 106 12.40 47.94 28.20
N GLU A 107 13.38 47.07 27.92
CA GLU A 107 14.55 46.86 28.79
C GLU A 107 15.76 47.61 28.25
N MET A 108 16.06 48.75 28.88
CA MET A 108 17.32 49.47 28.72
C MET A 108 18.50 48.50 28.92
N ILE A 109 19.24 48.25 27.85
CA ILE A 109 20.53 47.54 27.89
C ILE A 109 21.60 48.50 28.46
N PRO A 110 22.30 48.15 29.56
CA PRO A 110 23.53 48.82 29.95
C PRO A 110 24.68 48.38 29.04
N GLU A 111 25.34 49.38 28.47
CA GLU A 111 26.75 49.47 28.07
C GLU A 111 27.40 48.40 27.16
N LYS A 112 27.66 48.89 25.95
CA LYS A 112 28.46 48.46 24.79
C LYS A 112 29.89 47.91 25.01
N ASP A 113 30.26 47.45 26.19
CA ASP A 113 31.64 46.96 26.42
C ASP A 113 31.82 45.45 26.23
N ASN A 114 30.74 44.68 26.11
CA ASN A 114 30.84 43.22 25.96
C ASN A 114 30.83 42.72 24.50
N GLU A 115 30.47 43.59 23.55
CA GLU A 115 30.32 43.21 22.13
C GLU A 115 31.68 43.01 21.43
N LYS A 116 32.69 43.83 21.78
CA LYS A 116 34.06 43.68 21.23
C LYS A 116 34.74 42.38 21.65
N LYS A 117 34.40 41.85 22.83
CA LYS A 117 34.99 40.62 23.34
C LYS A 117 34.40 39.38 22.66
N ILE A 118 33.10 39.41 22.34
CA ILE A 118 32.42 38.33 21.62
C ILE A 118 32.80 38.32 20.13
N ILE A 119 33.04 39.48 19.52
CA ILE A 119 33.47 39.57 18.12
C ILE A 119 34.91 39.04 17.93
N LEU A 120 35.81 39.26 18.90
CA LEU A 120 37.18 38.74 18.84
C LEU A 120 37.25 37.21 18.96
N ASP A 121 36.45 36.60 19.85
CA ASP A 121 36.41 35.14 20.01
C ASP A 121 35.76 34.44 18.80
N ASN A 122 34.80 35.07 18.12
CA ASN A 122 34.17 34.50 16.92
C ASN A 122 35.04 34.60 15.65
N ALA A 123 35.93 35.60 15.57
CA ALA A 123 36.85 35.73 14.44
C ALA A 123 37.90 34.61 14.41
N GLU A 124 38.39 34.18 15.57
CA GLU A 124 39.36 33.08 15.68
C GLU A 124 38.76 31.71 15.30
N TYR A 125 37.43 31.56 15.44
CA TYR A 125 36.72 30.31 15.10
C TYR A 125 36.39 30.17 13.60
N LEU A 126 36.33 31.27 12.84
CA LEU A 126 35.96 31.27 11.41
C LEU A 126 37.17 31.20 10.45
N GLU A 127 38.39 31.47 10.92
CA GLU A 127 39.61 31.32 10.09
C GLU A 127 40.03 29.84 9.87
N GLY A 128 39.41 28.88 10.56
CA GLY A 128 39.71 27.44 10.40
C GLY A 128 38.78 26.68 9.46
N ALA A 129 37.68 27.29 8.97
CA ALA A 129 36.58 26.55 8.32
C ALA A 129 36.31 26.93 6.85
N LEU A 130 37.09 27.83 6.26
CA LEU A 130 36.91 28.28 4.88
C LEU A 130 38.19 28.09 4.06
N SER A 131 38.50 26.83 3.73
CA SER A 131 39.22 26.52 2.50
C SER A 131 38.21 26.28 1.39
N GLU A 132 38.16 27.27 0.51
CA GLU A 132 37.61 27.40 -0.85
C GLU A 132 37.15 26.12 -1.57
N ASP A 133 35.92 26.12 -2.09
CA ASP A 133 35.66 25.96 -3.52
C ASP A 133 34.25 26.47 -3.93
N PRO A 134 34.05 27.01 -5.15
CA PRO A 134 32.86 27.76 -5.54
C PRO A 134 31.76 26.85 -6.11
N ILE A 135 30.51 27.07 -5.73
CA ILE A 135 29.33 26.45 -6.35
C ILE A 135 28.73 27.43 -7.35
N GLU A 136 28.87 27.13 -8.64
CA GLU A 136 28.15 27.79 -9.73
C GLU A 136 26.70 27.29 -9.81
N GLU A 137 25.79 28.26 -9.91
CA GLU A 137 24.38 28.08 -10.30
C GLU A 137 24.28 27.58 -11.75
N SER A 138 23.36 26.65 -12.02
CA SER A 138 22.51 26.80 -13.20
C SER A 138 21.21 26.00 -13.08
N ALA A 139 20.16 26.65 -13.57
CA ALA A 139 18.77 26.23 -13.62
C ALA A 139 18.43 25.38 -14.87
N GLU A 140 17.14 25.01 -14.93
CA GLU A 140 16.29 24.69 -16.09
C GLU A 140 15.87 23.22 -16.30
N GLU A 141 14.56 23.00 -16.02
CA GLU A 141 13.49 22.38 -16.83
C GLU A 141 13.84 21.34 -17.90
N THR A 142 13.09 20.23 -17.94
CA THR A 142 12.03 19.95 -18.95
C THR A 142 11.56 18.47 -18.86
N GLU A 143 10.26 18.29 -19.05
CA GLU A 143 9.46 17.05 -19.13
C GLU A 143 9.95 16.04 -20.19
N GLN A 144 9.73 14.74 -19.95
CA GLN A 144 9.24 13.81 -20.98
C GLN A 144 8.78 12.46 -20.42
N GLU A 145 7.51 12.17 -20.70
CA GLU A 145 6.87 10.86 -20.62
C GLU A 145 7.48 9.89 -21.65
N GLN A 146 7.59 8.60 -21.30
CA GLN A 146 7.35 7.54 -22.26
C GLN A 146 7.06 6.19 -21.60
N ASP A 147 5.89 5.66 -21.96
CA ASP A 147 5.47 4.27 -21.84
C ASP A 147 6.51 3.29 -22.38
N THR A 148 6.57 2.11 -21.79
CA THR A 148 6.67 0.87 -22.59
C THR A 148 6.18 -0.34 -21.80
N GLU A 149 5.27 -1.04 -22.47
CA GLU A 149 4.57 -2.25 -22.10
C GLU A 149 5.46 -3.51 -22.27
N GLU A 150 5.02 -4.59 -21.61
CA GLU A 150 5.25 -6.01 -21.99
C GLU A 150 6.70 -6.57 -21.84
N GLU A 151 6.95 -7.81 -21.45
CA GLU A 151 6.19 -9.04 -21.58
C GLU A 151 6.69 -10.10 -20.58
N GLU A 152 5.81 -11.03 -20.23
CA GLU A 152 6.08 -12.25 -19.47
C GLU A 152 7.11 -13.17 -20.16
N THR A 153 7.85 -13.97 -19.39
CA THR A 153 7.77 -15.45 -19.54
C THR A 153 8.59 -16.23 -18.48
N GLN A 154 7.85 -17.08 -17.77
CA GLN A 154 8.14 -18.49 -17.49
C GLN A 154 9.38 -18.91 -16.67
N ARG A 155 9.08 -19.18 -15.39
CA ARG A 155 9.21 -20.48 -14.69
C ARG A 155 10.51 -21.28 -14.89
N ARG A 156 11.28 -21.43 -13.81
CA ARG A 156 11.74 -22.74 -13.31
C ARG A 156 12.16 -22.65 -11.84
N SER A 157 11.47 -23.42 -10.99
CA SER A 157 11.81 -23.61 -9.58
C SER A 157 13.06 -24.49 -9.40
N PRO A 158 13.80 -24.34 -8.29
CA PRO A 158 15.09 -24.98 -8.07
C PRO A 158 14.95 -26.31 -7.30
N SER A 159 15.89 -27.24 -7.55
CA SER A 159 16.11 -28.39 -6.68
C SER A 159 17.14 -28.08 -5.60
N VAL A 160 16.76 -28.52 -4.41
CA VAL A 160 17.43 -28.51 -3.12
C VAL A 160 18.66 -29.41 -3.13
N GLU A 161 19.76 -28.96 -2.53
CA GLU A 161 20.69 -29.77 -1.72
C GLU A 161 21.57 -28.84 -0.88
N GLN A 162 21.23 -28.62 0.39
CA GLN A 162 21.74 -29.34 1.56
C GLN A 162 23.28 -29.36 1.72
N ARG A 163 23.70 -28.54 2.69
CA ARG A 163 24.66 -28.84 3.77
C ARG A 163 26.03 -29.41 3.37
N ARG A 164 27.08 -28.71 3.81
CA ARG A 164 27.91 -29.09 4.98
C ARG A 164 29.19 -28.25 5.00
N SER A 165 29.36 -27.45 6.05
CA SER A 165 30.70 -27.19 6.61
C SER A 165 31.21 -28.48 7.25
N PRO A 166 32.52 -28.78 7.16
CA PRO A 166 33.26 -28.79 8.42
C PRO A 166 34.75 -28.41 8.34
N SER A 167 35.18 -27.84 9.48
CA SER A 167 36.45 -28.02 10.20
C SER A 167 37.80 -27.63 9.60
N GLU A 168 38.39 -26.65 10.29
CA GLU A 168 39.72 -26.70 10.92
C GLU A 168 40.52 -28.01 10.75
N ALA A 169 41.69 -27.89 10.11
CA ALA A 169 42.90 -28.58 10.53
C ALA A 169 44.16 -27.91 9.96
N GLN A 170 45.09 -27.63 10.88
CA GLN A 170 46.54 -27.81 10.74
C GLN A 170 47.36 -26.83 9.88
N ARG A 171 47.98 -25.88 10.62
CA ARG A 171 49.43 -25.67 10.74
C ARG A 171 50.29 -26.28 9.61
N ARG A 172 50.98 -25.40 8.87
CA ARG A 172 52.42 -25.49 8.57
C ARG A 172 52.87 -24.19 7.89
N SER A 173 53.69 -23.42 8.59
CA SER A 173 54.46 -22.30 8.02
C SER A 173 55.61 -22.84 7.17
N PRO A 174 55.84 -22.34 5.95
CA PRO A 174 57.12 -22.47 5.25
C PRO A 174 58.04 -21.28 5.54
N PRO A 175 59.35 -21.42 5.26
CA PRO A 175 60.41 -20.58 5.79
C PRO A 175 60.51 -19.21 5.09
N VAL A 176 61.06 -18.27 5.85
CA VAL A 176 61.45 -16.92 5.42
C VAL A 176 62.52 -17.00 4.33
N GLU A 177 62.11 -16.83 3.08
CA GLU A 177 63.01 -16.44 2.00
C GLU A 177 63.08 -14.91 1.94
N GLN A 178 64.28 -14.40 2.16
CA GLN A 178 64.67 -13.01 1.93
C GLN A 178 64.49 -12.66 0.45
N ARG A 179 63.31 -12.11 0.10
CA ARG A 179 63.12 -11.42 -1.17
C ARG A 179 63.71 -10.02 -1.07
N ARG A 180 64.72 -9.80 -1.91
CA ARG A 180 65.32 -8.51 -2.25
C ARG A 180 64.22 -7.46 -2.52
N ALA A 181 64.39 -6.29 -1.93
CA ALA A 181 63.57 -5.11 -2.18
C ALA A 181 63.55 -4.81 -3.69
N PRO A 182 62.36 -4.58 -4.31
CA PRO A 182 62.29 -3.97 -5.62
C PRO A 182 62.86 -2.55 -5.56
N PRO A 183 63.48 -2.04 -6.64
CA PRO A 183 63.93 -0.66 -6.69
C PRO A 183 62.73 0.27 -6.55
N GLU A 184 62.93 1.38 -5.84
CA GLU A 184 62.00 2.49 -5.68
C GLU A 184 61.61 3.06 -7.05
N ALA A 185 60.64 2.41 -7.70
CA ALA A 185 59.87 3.03 -8.75
C ALA A 185 59.00 4.09 -8.07
N GLN A 186 59.41 5.34 -8.26
CA GLN A 186 58.62 6.56 -8.11
C GLN A 186 57.15 6.30 -7.83
N ARG A 187 56.74 6.42 -6.57
CA ARG A 187 55.34 6.62 -6.18
C ARG A 187 54.90 7.95 -6.78
N ARG A 188 54.53 7.94 -8.05
CA ARG A 188 53.64 8.97 -8.60
C ARG A 188 52.34 8.80 -7.83
N ASN A 189 52.01 9.78 -7.00
CA ASN A 189 50.65 9.90 -6.48
C ASN A 189 49.72 9.85 -7.70
N PRO A 190 48.76 8.92 -7.74
CA PRO A 190 47.82 8.87 -8.85
C PRO A 190 47.06 10.21 -8.92
N PRO A 191 46.72 10.69 -10.12
CA PRO A 191 45.97 11.93 -10.27
C PRO A 191 44.70 11.92 -9.41
N PRO A 192 44.26 13.07 -8.85
CA PRO A 192 43.06 13.16 -8.01
C PRO A 192 41.80 12.57 -8.66
N GLU A 193 41.73 12.52 -10.00
CA GLU A 193 40.68 11.86 -10.80
C GLU A 193 40.54 10.35 -10.52
N VAL A 194 41.65 9.65 -10.23
CA VAL A 194 41.65 8.19 -9.95
C VAL A 194 41.02 7.89 -8.59
N HIS A 195 41.10 8.83 -7.63
CA HIS A 195 40.43 8.71 -6.34
C HIS A 195 38.91 8.95 -6.46
N GLY A 196 38.48 9.79 -7.40
CA GLY A 196 37.07 10.02 -7.72
C GLY A 196 36.39 8.78 -8.31
N ALA A 197 36.97 8.20 -9.37
CA ALA A 197 36.43 7.00 -10.02
C ALA A 197 36.34 5.80 -9.05
N ALA A 198 37.39 5.55 -8.27
CA ALA A 198 37.39 4.44 -7.30
C ALA A 198 36.33 4.59 -6.20
N ARG A 199 36.02 5.84 -5.79
CA ARG A 199 34.95 6.14 -4.83
C ARG A 199 33.57 5.85 -5.43
N ILE A 200 33.32 6.32 -6.65
CA ILE A 200 32.07 6.10 -7.39
C ILE A 200 31.82 4.60 -7.60
N GLU A 201 32.84 3.84 -8.00
CA GLU A 201 32.74 2.38 -8.15
C GLU A 201 32.38 1.66 -6.85
N LEU A 202 32.95 2.11 -5.71
CA LEU A 202 32.63 1.55 -4.41
C LEU A 202 31.17 1.82 -4.05
N GLU A 203 30.68 3.04 -4.28
CA GLU A 203 29.29 3.41 -4.04
C GLU A 203 28.34 2.58 -4.91
N ILE A 204 28.64 2.39 -6.19
CA ILE A 204 27.89 1.50 -7.09
C ILE A 204 27.83 0.07 -6.52
N ARG A 205 28.95 -0.49 -6.05
CA ARG A 205 28.96 -1.84 -5.44
C ARG A 205 28.10 -1.91 -4.19
N CYS A 206 28.13 -0.88 -3.35
CA CYS A 206 27.28 -0.80 -2.15
C CYS A 206 25.79 -0.73 -2.53
N LEU A 207 25.41 0.10 -3.51
CA LEU A 207 24.03 0.21 -3.99
C LEU A 207 23.54 -1.09 -4.64
N GLN A 208 24.40 -1.79 -5.39
CA GLN A 208 24.07 -3.12 -5.94
C GLN A 208 23.77 -4.14 -4.84
N GLN A 209 24.51 -4.12 -3.73
CA GLN A 209 24.22 -4.97 -2.58
C GLN A 209 22.88 -4.58 -1.94
N ALA A 210 22.64 -3.28 -1.72
CA ALA A 210 21.38 -2.80 -1.17
C ALA A 210 20.17 -3.19 -2.02
N LEU A 211 20.27 -3.15 -3.36
CA LEU A 211 19.22 -3.62 -4.26
C LEU A 211 18.89 -5.10 -4.06
N ARG A 212 19.92 -5.96 -3.95
CA ARG A 212 19.73 -7.39 -3.64
C ARG A 212 19.06 -7.59 -2.29
N ASP A 213 19.46 -6.81 -1.29
CA ASP A 213 18.87 -6.89 0.05
C ASP A 213 17.39 -6.47 0.03
N PHE A 214 17.04 -5.41 -0.70
CA PHE A 214 15.64 -4.99 -0.89
C PHE A 214 14.82 -6.03 -1.65
N ASP A 215 15.37 -6.64 -2.70
CA ASP A 215 14.70 -7.71 -3.46
C ASP A 215 14.40 -8.92 -2.56
N ALA A 216 15.35 -9.33 -1.71
CA ALA A 216 15.15 -10.39 -0.74
C ALA A 216 14.05 -10.05 0.28
N ILE A 217 14.02 -8.82 0.80
CA ILE A 217 12.97 -8.35 1.71
C ILE A 217 11.60 -8.35 1.03
N LEU A 218 11.52 -7.87 -0.23
CA LEU A 218 10.26 -7.86 -0.97
C LEU A 218 9.71 -9.26 -1.19
N GLN A 219 10.57 -10.21 -1.54
CA GLN A 219 10.19 -11.60 -1.69
C GLN A 219 9.60 -12.15 -0.38
N GLN A 220 10.29 -11.94 0.74
CA GLN A 220 9.82 -12.41 2.05
C GLN A 220 8.45 -11.81 2.41
N LEU A 221 8.25 -10.51 2.18
CA LEU A 221 6.98 -9.84 2.48
C LEU A 221 5.84 -10.29 1.55
N GLN A 222 6.14 -10.68 0.30
CA GLN A 222 5.16 -11.19 -0.64
C GLN A 222 4.70 -12.62 -0.32
N GLU A 223 5.53 -13.40 0.39
CA GLU A 223 5.18 -14.74 0.86
C GLU A 223 4.27 -14.70 2.11
N GLU A 224 4.20 -13.56 2.82
CA GLU A 224 3.28 -13.38 3.95
C GLU A 224 1.82 -13.36 3.48
N SER A 225 0.96 -14.10 4.19
CA SER A 225 -0.48 -14.05 3.91
C SER A 225 -1.07 -12.71 4.32
N VAL A 226 -1.90 -12.14 3.44
CA VAL A 226 -2.63 -10.88 3.69
C VAL A 226 -4.13 -11.09 3.48
N CYS A 227 -4.95 -10.32 4.20
CA CYS A 227 -6.38 -10.20 3.93
C CYS A 227 -6.73 -8.79 3.42
N PRO A 228 -7.96 -8.58 2.90
CA PRO A 228 -8.46 -7.23 2.62
C PRO A 228 -8.45 -6.33 3.86
N PRO A 229 -8.29 -5.00 3.69
CA PRO A 229 -8.30 -4.05 4.81
C PRO A 229 -9.67 -4.00 5.49
N ARG A 230 -9.64 -3.69 6.79
CA ARG A 230 -10.85 -3.45 7.59
C ARG A 230 -11.53 -2.17 7.09
N ARG A 231 -12.83 -2.25 6.81
CA ARG A 231 -13.61 -1.12 6.29
C ARG A 231 -14.30 -0.37 7.42
N PHE A 232 -14.04 0.93 7.50
CA PHE A 232 -14.56 1.85 8.52
C PHE A 232 -15.64 2.79 7.95
N HIS A 233 -16.57 2.26 7.15
CA HIS A 233 -17.68 3.05 6.60
C HIS A 233 -18.96 2.79 7.39
N ARG A 234 -19.85 3.80 7.42
CA ARG A 234 -21.25 3.60 7.87
C ARG A 234 -21.89 2.58 6.92
N GLY A 235 -22.19 1.39 7.44
CA GLY A 235 -22.76 0.33 6.63
C GLY A 235 -24.19 0.69 6.21
N ARG A 236 -24.58 0.40 4.97
CA ARG A 236 -26.00 0.25 4.65
C ARG A 236 -26.43 -1.12 5.14
N PHE A 237 -27.22 -1.16 6.21
CA PHE A 237 -27.93 -2.38 6.61
C PHE A 237 -28.93 -2.72 5.50
N LEU A 238 -28.74 -3.90 4.90
CA LEU A 238 -29.59 -4.36 3.81
C LEU A 238 -30.91 -4.93 4.35
N ARG A 239 -30.89 -5.45 5.59
CA ARG A 239 -32.06 -6.04 6.24
C ARG A 239 -32.58 -5.11 7.34
N GLU A 240 -33.90 -5.00 7.47
CA GLU A 240 -34.54 -4.13 8.47
C GLU A 240 -34.18 -4.54 9.90
N GLU A 241 -34.10 -5.84 10.17
CA GLU A 241 -33.75 -6.39 11.48
C GLU A 241 -32.35 -5.98 11.94
N GLU A 242 -31.43 -5.78 10.99
CA GLU A 242 -30.05 -5.41 11.30
C GLU A 242 -29.91 -3.95 11.76
N ARG A 243 -30.92 -3.11 11.51
CA ARG A 243 -30.96 -1.71 11.97
C ARG A 243 -31.07 -1.58 13.49
N TYR A 244 -31.49 -2.63 14.18
CA TYR A 244 -31.56 -2.65 15.64
C TYR A 244 -30.28 -3.21 16.28
N MET A 245 -29.32 -3.69 15.48
CA MET A 245 -28.06 -4.17 16.04
C MET A 245 -27.24 -3.03 16.62
N LYS A 246 -26.77 -3.25 17.84
CA LYS A 246 -25.91 -2.33 18.59
C LYS A 246 -24.44 -2.68 18.35
N CYS A 247 -23.63 -1.67 18.03
CA CYS A 247 -22.18 -1.84 17.99
C CYS A 247 -21.66 -2.24 19.37
N ALA A 248 -20.87 -3.31 19.44
CA ALA A 248 -20.33 -3.83 20.70
C ALA A 248 -19.33 -2.88 21.38
N PHE A 249 -18.82 -1.88 20.65
CA PHE A 249 -17.77 -0.97 21.10
C PHE A 249 -18.33 0.41 21.47
N CYS A 250 -18.83 1.17 20.49
CA CYS A 250 -19.37 2.51 20.73
C CYS A 250 -20.84 2.52 21.18
N GLY A 251 -21.56 1.41 21.01
CA GLY A 251 -22.96 1.31 21.41
C GLY A 251 -23.97 2.01 20.50
N GLU A 252 -23.55 2.60 19.38
CA GLU A 252 -24.51 3.09 18.37
C GLU A 252 -25.34 1.94 17.80
N MET A 253 -26.64 2.20 17.56
CA MET A 253 -27.56 1.23 16.95
C MET A 253 -27.75 1.54 15.48
N GLY A 254 -27.66 0.53 14.62
CA GLY A 254 -28.10 0.66 13.23
C GLY A 254 -27.32 1.63 12.36
N THR A 255 -26.12 2.07 12.77
CA THR A 255 -25.23 2.94 11.98
C THR A 255 -24.08 2.16 11.31
N HIS A 256 -23.57 1.11 11.95
CA HIS A 256 -22.50 0.26 11.44
C HIS A 256 -22.43 -1.09 12.18
N TYR A 257 -21.83 -2.09 11.53
CA TYR A 257 -21.44 -3.33 12.20
C TYR A 257 -20.27 -3.10 13.14
N SER A 258 -20.17 -3.86 14.24
CA SER A 258 -19.05 -3.80 15.18
C SER A 258 -17.68 -3.88 14.48
N ASP A 259 -17.55 -4.70 13.43
CA ASP A 259 -16.30 -4.84 12.64
C ASP A 259 -15.83 -3.52 12.00
N SER A 260 -16.79 -2.63 11.69
CA SER A 260 -16.62 -1.35 11.00
C SER A 260 -16.68 -0.13 11.92
N CYS A 261 -16.55 -0.31 13.24
CA CYS A 261 -16.61 0.80 14.19
C CYS A 261 -15.50 1.84 13.96
N ILE A 262 -15.92 3.10 13.72
CA ILE A 262 -15.03 4.23 13.48
C ILE A 262 -14.45 4.83 14.77
N PHE A 263 -15.17 4.70 15.88
CA PHE A 263 -14.75 5.24 17.18
C PHE A 263 -13.70 4.36 17.88
N VAL A 264 -13.72 3.05 17.60
CA VAL A 264 -12.76 2.09 18.15
C VAL A 264 -12.19 1.30 16.99
N ARG A 265 -11.07 1.79 16.44
CA ARG A 265 -10.55 1.31 15.15
C ARG A 265 -9.69 0.06 15.29
N TYR A 266 -8.78 0.04 16.26
CA TYR A 266 -7.76 -0.99 16.37
C TYR A 266 -8.24 -2.23 17.15
N ALA A 267 -7.90 -3.41 16.64
CA ALA A 267 -8.25 -4.68 17.26
C ALA A 267 -7.74 -4.83 18.71
N VAL A 268 -6.58 -4.24 19.05
CA VAL A 268 -6.02 -4.25 20.41
C VAL A 268 -6.95 -3.53 21.40
N ASP A 269 -7.40 -2.31 21.07
CA ASP A 269 -8.33 -1.56 21.91
C ASP A 269 -9.68 -2.27 22.01
N ARG A 270 -10.15 -2.84 20.90
CA ARG A 270 -11.39 -3.63 20.88
C ARG A 270 -11.32 -4.83 21.81
N ARG A 271 -10.21 -5.56 21.84
CA ARG A 271 -10.00 -6.69 22.77
C ARG A 271 -10.02 -6.21 24.21
N ARG A 272 -9.26 -5.16 24.52
CA ARG A 272 -9.25 -4.54 25.85
C ARG A 272 -10.67 -4.20 26.33
N MET A 273 -11.47 -3.55 25.49
CA MET A 273 -12.87 -3.22 25.83
C MET A 273 -13.75 -4.45 26.06
N ILE A 274 -13.59 -5.51 25.26
CA ILE A 274 -14.35 -6.77 25.44
C ILE A 274 -13.96 -7.46 26.74
N ASP A 275 -12.68 -7.47 27.08
CA ASP A 275 -12.17 -8.07 28.31
C ASP A 275 -12.64 -7.28 29.54
N GLU A 276 -12.50 -5.95 29.53
CA GLU A 276 -12.95 -5.04 30.60
C GLU A 276 -14.47 -5.11 30.83
N SER A 277 -15.25 -5.26 29.75
CA SER A 277 -16.69 -5.45 29.84
C SER A 277 -17.10 -6.91 30.08
N ALA A 278 -16.16 -7.84 30.24
CA ALA A 278 -16.47 -9.26 30.43
C ALA A 278 -17.44 -9.83 29.37
N LYS A 279 -17.35 -9.37 28.13
CA LYS A 279 -18.07 -9.94 26.99
C LYS A 279 -17.33 -11.15 26.43
N CYS A 280 -18.05 -12.03 25.74
CA CYS A 280 -17.42 -13.14 25.05
C CYS A 280 -16.65 -12.68 23.80
N ALA A 281 -15.37 -13.07 23.67
CA ALA A 281 -14.55 -12.72 22.50
C ALA A 281 -15.04 -13.29 21.16
N MET A 282 -15.93 -14.29 21.17
CA MET A 282 -16.44 -14.95 19.95
C MET A 282 -17.79 -14.41 19.48
N CYS A 283 -18.69 -14.04 20.40
CA CYS A 283 -20.02 -13.55 20.05
C CYS A 283 -20.31 -12.12 20.52
N LEU A 284 -19.40 -11.49 21.26
CA LEU A 284 -19.49 -10.12 21.79
C LEU A 284 -20.64 -9.89 22.79
N GLU A 285 -21.26 -10.95 23.30
CA GLU A 285 -22.36 -10.89 24.26
C GLU A 285 -21.89 -11.13 25.70
N TYR A 286 -22.56 -10.50 26.67
CA TYR A 286 -22.31 -10.69 28.10
C TYR A 286 -22.84 -12.04 28.59
N SER A 287 -24.06 -12.41 28.20
CA SER A 287 -24.77 -13.62 28.61
C SER A 287 -24.37 -14.83 27.76
N CYS A 288 -23.07 -15.09 27.65
CA CYS A 288 -22.52 -16.22 26.93
C CYS A 288 -21.83 -17.19 27.89
N GLN A 289 -22.04 -18.50 27.69
CA GLN A 289 -21.35 -19.56 28.46
C GLN A 289 -19.85 -19.70 28.10
N ARG A 290 -19.39 -18.97 27.07
CA ARG A 290 -18.01 -18.89 26.58
C ARG A 290 -17.45 -20.22 26.05
N GLN A 291 -16.23 -20.16 25.51
CA GLN A 291 -15.48 -21.31 24.99
C GLN A 291 -16.34 -22.22 24.09
N GLU A 292 -16.29 -23.53 24.29
CA GLU A 292 -16.94 -24.53 23.45
C GLU A 292 -18.47 -24.45 23.47
N PHE A 293 -19.04 -23.79 24.48
CA PHE A 293 -20.49 -23.59 24.64
C PHE A 293 -20.99 -22.30 23.99
N CYS A 294 -20.11 -21.47 23.44
CA CYS A 294 -20.52 -20.30 22.68
C CYS A 294 -21.18 -20.73 21.36
N SER A 295 -22.34 -20.15 21.04
CA SER A 295 -23.03 -20.37 19.76
C SER A 295 -22.17 -20.00 18.53
N LYS A 296 -21.11 -19.21 18.73
CA LYS A 296 -20.13 -18.81 17.71
C LYS A 296 -18.77 -19.52 17.85
N TYR A 297 -18.66 -20.56 18.68
CA TYR A 297 -17.39 -21.29 18.87
C TYR A 297 -16.80 -21.83 17.56
N ARG A 298 -17.67 -22.40 16.71
CA ARG A 298 -17.31 -22.93 15.38
C ARG A 298 -17.44 -21.89 14.26
N ALA A 299 -17.64 -20.62 14.57
CA ALA A 299 -17.64 -19.58 13.55
C ALA A 299 -16.20 -19.25 13.16
N ARG A 300 -15.90 -19.30 11.86
CA ARG A 300 -14.59 -18.86 11.35
C ARG A 300 -14.56 -17.34 11.26
N CYS A 301 -13.41 -16.78 11.60
CA CYS A 301 -13.13 -15.37 11.38
C CYS A 301 -13.18 -15.04 9.88
N PHE A 302 -13.78 -13.89 9.53
CA PHE A 302 -13.85 -13.43 8.15
C PHE A 302 -12.46 -13.08 7.57
N HIS A 303 -11.57 -12.57 8.42
CA HIS A 303 -10.25 -12.06 8.01
C HIS A 303 -9.20 -13.16 7.94
N CYS A 304 -8.94 -13.86 9.05
CA CYS A 304 -7.86 -14.86 9.13
C CYS A 304 -8.34 -16.32 8.96
N ARG A 305 -9.65 -16.57 8.89
CA ARG A 305 -10.26 -17.91 8.78
C ARG A 305 -10.08 -18.86 9.98
N GLU A 306 -9.34 -18.45 11.00
CA GLU A 306 -9.21 -19.17 12.26
C GLU A 306 -10.47 -19.08 13.14
N PHE A 307 -10.57 -19.97 14.12
CA PHE A 307 -11.66 -20.01 15.11
C PHE A 307 -11.31 -19.24 16.39
N GLY A 308 -12.23 -19.22 17.37
CA GLY A 308 -11.94 -18.75 18.73
C GLY A 308 -12.03 -17.23 18.94
N HIS A 309 -12.34 -16.44 17.91
CA HIS A 309 -12.54 -15.00 18.04
C HIS A 309 -13.53 -14.45 17.03
N HIS A 310 -14.18 -13.33 17.37
CA HIS A 310 -15.03 -12.57 16.47
C HIS A 310 -14.18 -11.77 15.46
N SER A 311 -14.63 -11.64 14.21
CA SER A 311 -13.90 -10.90 13.15
C SER A 311 -13.51 -9.47 13.56
N ALA A 312 -14.37 -8.83 14.35
CA ALA A 312 -14.13 -7.47 14.86
C ALA A 312 -12.91 -7.34 15.78
N LEU A 313 -12.45 -8.46 16.37
CA LEU A 313 -11.29 -8.54 17.28
C LEU A 313 -10.05 -9.13 16.60
N CYS A 314 -10.12 -9.43 15.31
CA CYS A 314 -9.00 -9.97 14.54
C CYS A 314 -8.00 -8.86 14.24
N GLU A 315 -6.72 -9.10 14.54
CA GLU A 315 -5.58 -8.21 14.24
C GLU A 315 -5.00 -8.42 12.83
N PHE A 316 -5.47 -9.44 12.12
CA PHE A 316 -4.94 -9.81 10.81
C PHE A 316 -5.10 -8.71 9.75
N PRO A 317 -6.21 -7.95 9.69
CA PRO A 317 -6.31 -6.78 8.82
C PRO A 317 -5.23 -5.75 9.09
N GLU A 318 -5.01 -5.39 10.36
CA GLU A 318 -4.01 -4.39 10.75
C GLU A 318 -2.58 -4.85 10.44
N ARG A 319 -2.29 -6.14 10.67
CA ARG A 319 -1.01 -6.75 10.25
C ARG A 319 -0.84 -6.75 8.74
N SER A 320 -1.89 -7.10 8.00
CA SER A 320 -1.89 -7.08 6.53
C SER A 320 -1.66 -5.68 5.98
N ASP A 321 -2.25 -4.67 6.62
CA ASP A 321 -2.06 -3.26 6.28
C ASP A 321 -0.60 -2.83 6.52
N ALA A 322 0.00 -3.26 7.64
CA ALA A 322 1.41 -3.01 7.93
C ALA A 322 2.35 -3.70 6.92
N THR A 323 2.09 -4.95 6.54
CA THR A 323 2.86 -5.65 5.50
C THR A 323 2.74 -4.91 4.15
N ARG A 324 1.54 -4.47 3.76
CA ARG A 324 1.34 -3.69 2.53
C ARG A 324 2.07 -2.34 2.57
N ALA A 325 2.04 -1.62 3.68
CA ALA A 325 2.78 -0.37 3.86
C ALA A 325 4.30 -0.59 3.73
N ARG A 326 4.81 -1.66 4.35
CA ARG A 326 6.23 -2.02 4.30
C ARG A 326 6.69 -2.40 2.88
N ILE A 327 5.86 -3.11 2.12
CA ILE A 327 6.13 -3.40 0.70
C ILE A 327 6.29 -2.10 -0.09
N THR A 328 5.39 -1.14 0.10
CA THR A 328 5.48 0.17 -0.57
C THR A 328 6.74 0.93 -0.18
N GLU A 329 7.09 0.96 1.11
CA GLU A 329 8.31 1.60 1.59
C GLU A 329 9.57 0.99 0.98
N VAL A 330 9.68 -0.34 0.97
CA VAL A 330 10.84 -1.04 0.41
C VAL A 330 10.93 -0.84 -1.11
N ARG A 331 9.79 -0.82 -1.82
CA ARG A 331 9.76 -0.49 -3.26
C ARG A 331 10.30 0.91 -3.53
N ASN A 332 9.89 1.90 -2.74
CA ASN A 332 10.37 3.28 -2.88
C ASN A 332 11.88 3.37 -2.62
N ARG A 333 12.38 2.73 -1.55
CA ARG A 333 13.82 2.70 -1.25
C ARG A 333 14.64 2.02 -2.34
N ARG A 334 14.13 0.90 -2.87
CA ARG A 334 14.74 0.18 -3.99
C ARG A 334 14.80 1.06 -5.24
N HIS A 335 13.70 1.76 -5.56
CA HIS A 335 13.65 2.69 -6.69
C HIS A 335 14.70 3.80 -6.55
N ASN A 336 14.76 4.47 -5.39
CA ASN A 336 15.75 5.52 -5.13
C ASN A 336 17.19 5.01 -5.26
N CYS A 337 17.45 3.80 -4.75
CA CYS A 337 18.76 3.15 -4.85
C CYS A 337 19.14 2.85 -6.31
N ALA A 338 18.18 2.43 -7.14
CA ALA A 338 18.40 2.19 -8.56
C ALA A 338 18.69 3.50 -9.31
N THR A 339 17.89 4.54 -9.09
CA THR A 339 18.09 5.87 -9.69
C THR A 339 19.46 6.43 -9.34
N ARG A 340 19.87 6.38 -8.07
CA ARG A 340 21.20 6.81 -7.63
C ARG A 340 22.33 6.02 -8.29
N MET A 341 22.15 4.71 -8.45
CA MET A 341 23.15 3.87 -9.12
C MET A 341 23.30 4.26 -10.59
N ASP A 342 22.22 4.62 -11.28
CA ASP A 342 22.26 5.04 -12.69
C ASP A 342 22.84 6.45 -12.86
N GLU A 343 22.65 7.35 -11.89
CA GLU A 343 23.38 8.63 -11.81
C GLU A 343 24.89 8.42 -11.70
N LEU A 344 25.33 7.59 -10.74
CA LEU A 344 26.75 7.31 -10.52
C LEU A 344 27.40 6.64 -11.73
N ARG A 345 26.68 5.77 -12.44
CA ARG A 345 27.16 5.17 -13.69
C ARG A 345 27.38 6.23 -14.78
N ARG A 346 26.48 7.21 -14.88
CA ARG A 346 26.63 8.34 -15.81
C ARG A 346 27.79 9.25 -15.41
N GLU A 347 27.99 9.48 -14.11
CA GLU A 347 29.12 10.25 -13.58
C GLU A 347 30.45 9.55 -13.89
N LEU A 348 30.54 8.24 -13.64
CA LEU A 348 31.73 7.43 -13.93
C LEU A 348 32.07 7.41 -15.42
N ALA A 349 31.07 7.44 -16.31
CA ALA A 349 31.28 7.46 -17.75
C ALA A 349 31.75 8.83 -18.30
N ARG A 350 31.67 9.90 -17.49
CA ARG A 350 32.13 11.25 -17.84
C ARG A 350 33.55 11.54 -17.35
N LEU A 351 34.07 10.73 -16.42
CA LEU A 351 35.47 10.71 -15.99
C LEU A 351 36.31 9.90 -17.00
#